data_AF-A0A401PVR3-F1
#
_entry.id   AF-A0A401PVR3-F1
#
_cell.length_a   1.000
_cell.length_b   1.000
_cell.length_c   1.000
_cell.angle_alpha   90.00
_cell.angle_beta   90.00
_cell.angle_gamma   90.00
#
_symmetry.space_group_name_H-M   'P 1'
#
loop_
_entity.id
_entity.type
_entity.pdbx_description
1 polymer ?
#
loop_
_entity_poly.entity_id
_entity_poly.type
_entity_poly.pdbx_seq_one_letter_code
_entity_poly.pdbx_strand_id
1 'polypeptide(L)'
;MIKENTFMTLIEGSTILYSLSSHPPLIEVSHLIPENVLVSGTEVIPGVVAPSKQMSNVLKKPTLMKTITCYLDKLSLHLYPTLEKFEKELVELLNADRLLKKDQVSDGSTVVIQERRLHVCVHNSWCYVQKPQVVVLIPGTVQRKSASFSKSLPKQSLVLRSRIQLKELVKHQMYGIVFHLEYVFSSSTGADGKCWSCSQPQKV
;
A
#
# COMPACT_ATOMS: atom_id res chain seq x y z
N MET A 1 -11.56 20.19 -28.49
CA MET A 1 -11.86 18.79 -28.08
C MET A 1 -12.95 18.67 -27.01
N ILE A 2 -13.89 19.62 -26.86
CA ILE A 2 -15.01 19.54 -25.89
C ILE A 2 -16.35 19.20 -26.57
N LYS A 3 -16.40 19.22 -27.92
CA LYS A 3 -17.65 19.17 -28.70
C LYS A 3 -18.32 17.79 -28.82
N GLU A 4 -17.77 16.72 -28.25
CA GLU A 4 -18.29 15.35 -28.43
C GLU A 4 -18.84 14.71 -27.14
N ASN A 5 -18.91 15.44 -26.04
CA ASN A 5 -19.52 14.90 -24.82
C ASN A 5 -21.03 15.18 -24.79
N THR A 6 -21.83 14.15 -25.11
CA THR A 6 -23.30 14.19 -25.14
C THR A 6 -23.96 14.45 -23.79
N PHE A 7 -23.22 14.38 -22.68
CA PHE A 7 -23.70 14.70 -21.34
C PHE A 7 -23.38 16.14 -20.91
N MET A 8 -22.71 16.94 -21.74
CA MET A 8 -22.37 18.33 -21.42
C MET A 8 -23.05 19.30 -22.38
N THR A 9 -23.88 20.19 -21.85
CA THR A 9 -24.47 21.30 -22.60
C THR A 9 -23.48 22.47 -22.61
N LEU A 10 -23.11 22.95 -23.80
CA LEU A 10 -22.30 24.16 -23.93
C LEU A 10 -23.14 25.37 -23.48
N ILE A 11 -22.72 26.04 -22.41
CA ILE A 11 -23.32 27.30 -21.99
C ILE A 11 -22.49 28.44 -22.59
N GLU A 12 -22.93 28.94 -23.75
CA GLU A 12 -22.27 30.07 -24.43
C GLU A 12 -22.29 31.33 -23.55
N GLY A 13 -21.18 32.07 -23.52
CA GLY A 13 -21.07 33.31 -22.75
C GLY A 13 -20.87 33.15 -21.23
N SER A 14 -20.62 31.94 -20.73
CA SER A 14 -20.38 31.72 -19.29
C SER A 14 -18.93 32.00 -18.89
N THR A 15 -18.75 32.69 -17.77
CA THR A 15 -17.45 32.86 -17.10
C THR A 15 -17.54 32.28 -15.69
N ILE A 16 -16.51 31.53 -15.28
CA ILE A 16 -16.38 31.05 -13.91
C ILE A 16 -15.38 31.96 -13.21
N LEU A 17 -15.89 32.78 -12.29
CA LEU A 17 -15.06 33.53 -11.37
C LEU A 17 -14.87 32.71 -10.10
N TYR A 18 -13.63 32.37 -9.77
CA TYR A 18 -13.29 31.71 -8.52
C TYR A 18 -12.10 32.39 -7.87
N SER A 19 -11.97 32.21 -6.56
CA SER A 19 -10.79 32.62 -5.80
C SER A 19 -10.24 31.41 -5.08
N LEU A 20 -8.91 31.30 -5.06
CA LEU A 20 -8.21 30.30 -4.27
C LEU A 20 -7.70 30.98 -3.02
N SER A 21 -7.95 30.35 -1.88
CA SER A 21 -7.47 30.82 -0.59
C SER A 21 -7.01 29.64 0.25
N SER A 22 -5.98 29.86 1.07
CA SER A 22 -5.55 28.88 2.06
C SER A 22 -6.60 28.79 3.16
N HIS A 23 -6.91 27.57 3.59
CA HIS A 23 -7.83 27.32 4.70
C HIS A 23 -7.13 26.48 5.78
N PRO A 24 -6.43 27.13 6.73
CA PRO A 24 -5.57 26.45 7.71
C PRO A 24 -6.24 25.32 8.51
N PRO A 25 -7.54 25.41 8.91
CA PRO A 25 -8.21 24.31 9.61
C PRO A 25 -8.22 22.97 8.85
N LEU A 26 -8.14 22.96 7.52
CA LEU A 26 -8.11 21.71 6.75
C LEU A 26 -6.77 20.99 6.81
N ILE A 27 -5.70 21.65 7.27
CA ILE A 27 -4.39 21.02 7.42
C ILE A 27 -4.49 19.82 8.38
N GLU A 28 -5.30 19.94 9.44
CA GLU A 28 -5.49 18.89 10.46
C GLU A 28 -6.07 17.58 9.89
N VAL A 29 -6.88 17.66 8.82
CA VAL A 29 -7.53 16.50 8.20
C VAL A 29 -7.03 16.21 6.79
N SER A 30 -5.98 16.91 6.34
CA SER A 30 -5.43 16.79 4.99
C SER A 30 -5.00 15.36 4.66
N HIS A 31 -4.46 14.63 5.62
CA HIS A 31 -4.07 13.22 5.51
C HIS A 31 -5.24 12.23 5.31
N LEU A 32 -6.49 12.68 5.42
CA LEU A 32 -7.70 11.88 5.15
C LEU A 32 -8.23 12.09 3.73
N ILE A 33 -7.66 13.02 2.98
CA ILE A 33 -8.12 13.44 1.66
C ILE A 33 -7.00 13.16 0.65
N PRO A 34 -7.29 12.55 -0.51
CA PRO A 34 -6.29 12.37 -1.55
C PRO A 34 -5.84 13.72 -2.11
N GLU A 35 -4.60 13.77 -2.60
CA GLU A 35 -4.09 14.97 -3.27
C GLU A 35 -4.93 15.32 -4.50
N ASN A 36 -5.12 16.62 -4.74
CA ASN A 36 -5.79 17.17 -5.91
C ASN A 36 -7.27 16.75 -6.08
N VAL A 37 -7.95 16.38 -4.98
CA VAL A 37 -9.39 16.09 -4.98
C VAL A 37 -10.18 17.31 -4.51
N LEU A 38 -11.21 17.69 -5.28
CA LEU A 38 -12.18 18.68 -4.86
C LEU A 38 -13.17 18.03 -3.89
N VAL A 39 -13.30 18.60 -2.69
CA VAL A 39 -14.23 18.11 -1.66
C VAL A 39 -15.29 19.17 -1.40
N SER A 40 -16.57 18.77 -1.47
CA SER A 40 -17.68 19.67 -1.15
C SER A 40 -17.86 19.82 0.37
N GLY A 41 -18.36 20.98 0.82
CA GLY A 41 -18.74 21.19 2.23
C GLY A 41 -19.88 20.29 2.74
N THR A 42 -20.57 19.60 1.82
CA THR A 42 -21.63 18.62 2.13
C THR A 42 -21.13 17.18 2.16
N GLU A 43 -19.87 16.94 1.77
CA GLU A 43 -19.29 15.62 1.65
C GLU A 43 -18.82 15.10 3.01
N VAL A 44 -19.05 13.82 3.27
CA VAL A 44 -18.63 13.19 4.53
C VAL A 44 -17.22 12.64 4.36
N ILE A 45 -16.23 13.32 4.93
CA ILE A 45 -14.83 12.84 4.91
C ILE A 45 -14.67 11.72 5.95
N PRO A 46 -14.30 10.49 5.54
CA PRO A 46 -14.11 9.39 6.47
C PRO A 46 -12.99 9.66 7.49
N GLY A 47 -13.35 9.66 8.78
CA GLY A 47 -12.43 9.97 9.88
C GLY A 47 -12.61 11.35 10.47
N VAL A 48 -13.50 12.16 9.89
CA VAL A 48 -13.93 13.44 10.46
C VAL A 48 -15.27 13.26 11.18
N VAL A 49 -15.40 13.86 12.36
CA VAL A 49 -16.63 13.83 13.16
C VAL A 49 -17.73 14.55 12.40
N ALA A 50 -18.88 13.88 12.25
CA ALA A 50 -20.06 14.45 11.61
C ALA A 50 -20.55 15.71 12.36
N PRO A 51 -21.11 16.69 11.64
CA PRO A 51 -21.56 17.92 12.27
C PRO A 51 -22.75 17.65 13.20
N SER A 52 -22.76 18.24 14.39
CA SER A 52 -23.87 18.09 15.34
C SER A 52 -25.16 18.80 14.90
N LYS A 53 -25.05 19.76 13.98
CA LYS A 53 -26.18 20.50 13.39
C LYS A 53 -26.22 20.22 11.89
N GLN A 54 -27.40 19.86 11.38
CA GLN A 54 -27.64 19.50 9.96
C GLN A 54 -27.16 20.54 8.93
N MET A 55 -26.95 21.81 9.32
CA MET A 55 -26.53 22.90 8.42
C MET A 55 -25.08 23.40 8.61
N SER A 56 -24.28 22.80 9.51
CA SER A 56 -22.89 23.25 9.70
C SER A 56 -21.94 22.56 8.75
N ASN A 57 -21.24 23.35 7.93
CA ASN A 57 -20.17 22.87 7.05
C ASN A 57 -18.98 22.37 7.88
N VAL A 58 -18.72 21.06 7.84
CA VAL A 58 -17.64 20.37 8.56
C VAL A 58 -16.27 20.94 8.20
N LEU A 59 -16.08 21.37 6.96
CA LEU A 59 -14.79 21.88 6.46
C LEU A 59 -14.39 23.21 7.11
N LYS A 60 -15.34 23.96 7.70
CA LYS A 60 -14.99 25.22 8.40
C LYS A 60 -14.17 24.97 9.66
N LYS A 61 -14.47 23.91 10.38
CA LYS A 61 -13.79 23.51 11.61
C LYS A 61 -13.86 21.98 11.74
N PRO A 62 -13.04 21.25 10.98
CA PRO A 62 -13.06 19.80 11.02
C PRO A 62 -12.58 19.31 12.39
N THR A 63 -13.02 18.13 12.81
CA THR A 63 -12.57 17.50 14.05
C THR A 63 -12.34 16.02 13.78
N LEU A 64 -11.16 15.51 14.13
CA LEU A 64 -10.82 14.11 13.91
C LEU A 64 -11.63 13.19 14.83
N MET A 65 -12.04 12.04 14.29
CA MET A 65 -12.58 10.96 15.10
C MET A 65 -11.48 10.37 15.99
N LYS A 66 -11.89 9.79 17.13
CA LYS A 66 -10.96 9.12 18.03
C LYS A 66 -10.32 7.89 17.37
N THR A 67 -9.00 7.83 17.39
CA THR A 67 -8.22 6.71 16.87
C THR A 67 -8.09 5.58 17.89
N ILE A 68 -7.81 4.39 17.37
CA ILE A 68 -7.65 3.13 18.09
C ILE A 68 -6.33 2.52 17.63
N THR A 69 -5.53 2.07 18.59
CA THR A 69 -4.33 1.30 18.30
C THR A 69 -4.69 -0.16 18.07
N CYS A 70 -4.36 -0.69 16.90
CA CYS A 70 -4.49 -2.10 16.53
C CYS A 70 -3.09 -2.75 16.47
N TYR A 71 -2.99 -3.97 16.99
CA TYR A 71 -1.76 -4.78 16.92
C TYR A 71 -2.01 -6.02 16.06
N LEU A 72 -1.14 -6.25 15.09
CA LEU A 72 -1.13 -7.47 14.27
C LEU A 72 0.04 -8.34 14.71
N ASP A 73 -0.26 -9.56 15.11
CA ASP A 73 0.71 -10.54 15.62
C ASP A 73 0.55 -11.86 14.86
N LYS A 74 1.64 -12.62 14.73
CA LYS A 74 1.68 -13.95 14.10
C LYS A 74 1.09 -13.99 12.69
N LEU A 75 1.35 -12.96 11.89
CA LEU A 75 0.86 -12.87 10.52
C LEU A 75 1.56 -13.92 9.62
N SER A 76 0.76 -14.70 8.88
CA SER A 76 1.24 -15.69 7.92
C SER A 76 0.48 -15.60 6.60
N LEU A 77 1.17 -15.33 5.49
CA LEU A 77 0.57 -15.27 4.15
C LEU A 77 0.79 -16.61 3.43
N HIS A 78 -0.30 -17.16 2.91
CA HIS A 78 -0.29 -18.38 2.11
C HIS A 78 -0.61 -18.00 0.67
N LEU A 79 0.28 -18.37 -0.25
CA LEU A 79 0.09 -18.12 -1.68
C LEU A 79 -0.34 -19.40 -2.38
N TYR A 80 -1.24 -19.25 -3.35
CA TYR A 80 -1.72 -20.35 -4.17
C TYR A 80 -0.81 -20.52 -5.40
N PRO A 81 -0.50 -21.75 -5.84
CA PRO A 81 -0.90 -23.03 -5.25
C PRO A 81 -0.07 -23.44 -4.01
N THR A 82 1.22 -23.10 -4.00
CA THR A 82 2.09 -23.07 -2.81
C THR A 82 3.07 -21.91 -2.98
N LEU A 83 3.72 -21.49 -1.89
CA LEU A 83 4.73 -20.42 -1.94
C LEU A 83 5.84 -20.73 -2.95
N GLU A 84 6.37 -21.95 -2.92
CA GLU A 84 7.49 -22.38 -3.76
C GLU A 84 7.11 -22.42 -5.23
N LYS A 85 5.90 -22.93 -5.54
CA LYS A 85 5.40 -22.98 -6.92
C LYS A 85 5.14 -21.58 -7.46
N PHE A 86 4.48 -20.73 -6.68
CA PHE A 86 4.20 -19.35 -7.05
C PHE A 86 5.50 -18.58 -7.34
N GLU A 87 6.48 -18.67 -6.45
CA GLU A 87 7.74 -17.93 -6.60
C GLU A 87 8.59 -18.45 -7.75
N LYS A 88 8.60 -19.77 -7.97
CA LYS A 88 9.25 -20.37 -9.13
C LYS A 88 8.67 -19.83 -10.43
N GLU A 89 7.35 -19.88 -10.58
CA GLU A 89 6.65 -19.40 -11.78
C GLU A 89 6.89 -17.90 -12.00
N LEU A 90 6.82 -17.10 -10.92
CA LEU A 90 7.09 -15.67 -10.98
C LEU A 90 8.52 -15.35 -11.48
N VAL A 91 9.52 -16.07 -10.98
CA VAL A 91 10.91 -15.91 -11.41
C VAL A 91 11.12 -16.37 -12.86
N GLU A 92 10.47 -17.46 -13.28
CA GLU A 92 10.51 -17.93 -14.67
C GLU A 92 9.92 -16.90 -15.64
N LEU A 93 8.76 -16.33 -15.31
CA LEU A 93 8.11 -15.27 -16.10
C LEU A 93 8.97 -14.00 -16.20
N LEU A 94 9.57 -13.56 -15.09
CA LEU A 94 10.45 -12.39 -15.08
C LEU A 94 11.74 -12.61 -15.86
N ASN A 95 12.31 -13.81 -15.79
CA ASN A 95 13.47 -14.17 -16.60
C ASN A 95 13.12 -14.16 -18.09
N ALA A 96 11.98 -14.72 -18.48
CA ALA A 96 11.52 -14.72 -19.86
C ALA A 96 11.30 -13.27 -20.39
N ASP A 97 10.61 -12.42 -19.64
CA ASP A 97 10.38 -11.01 -20.02
C ASP A 97 11.69 -10.24 -20.20
N ARG A 98 12.66 -10.44 -19.30
CA ARG A 98 13.98 -9.78 -19.38
C ARG A 98 14.78 -10.23 -20.60
N LEU A 99 14.76 -11.52 -20.93
CA LEU A 99 15.45 -12.10 -22.08
C LEU A 99 14.84 -11.63 -23.40
N LEU A 100 13.50 -11.59 -23.48
CA LEU A 100 12.76 -11.04 -24.62
C LEU A 100 13.11 -9.57 -24.87
N LYS A 101 13.18 -8.75 -23.82
CA LYS A 101 13.57 -7.32 -23.95
C LYS A 101 14.98 -7.11 -24.49
N LYS A 102 15.88 -8.08 -24.33
CA LYS A 102 17.28 -8.02 -24.80
C LYS A 102 17.51 -8.75 -26.12
N ASP A 103 16.48 -9.35 -26.71
CA ASP A 103 16.58 -10.26 -27.86
C ASP A 103 17.64 -11.35 -27.66
N GLN A 104 17.71 -11.89 -26.44
CA GLN A 104 18.70 -12.90 -26.04
C GLN A 104 18.01 -14.16 -25.56
N VAL A 105 18.54 -15.32 -25.96
CA VAL A 105 18.02 -16.63 -25.51
C VAL A 105 18.54 -16.99 -24.11
N SER A 106 19.73 -16.52 -23.74
CA SER A 106 20.31 -16.70 -22.40
C SER A 106 21.45 -15.71 -22.18
N ASP A 107 21.59 -15.15 -20.98
CA ASP A 107 22.68 -14.22 -20.62
C ASP A 107 23.52 -14.68 -19.42
N GLY A 108 23.42 -15.97 -19.06
CA GLY A 108 24.15 -16.58 -17.94
C GLY A 108 23.75 -16.08 -16.55
N SER A 109 22.81 -15.14 -16.48
CA SER A 109 22.30 -14.58 -15.22
C SER A 109 20.84 -14.98 -14.99
N THR A 110 20.45 -15.05 -13.71
CA THR A 110 19.08 -15.37 -13.33
C THR A 110 18.55 -14.31 -12.38
N VAL A 111 17.27 -13.98 -12.55
CA VAL A 111 16.53 -13.17 -11.59
C VAL A 111 16.38 -13.96 -10.29
N VAL A 112 16.69 -13.33 -9.17
CA VAL A 112 16.53 -13.89 -7.83
C VAL A 112 15.65 -12.98 -6.98
N ILE A 113 14.83 -13.59 -6.12
CA ILE A 113 14.05 -12.86 -5.11
C ILE A 113 14.98 -12.47 -3.97
N GLN A 114 15.18 -11.17 -3.78
CA GLN A 114 15.96 -10.61 -2.68
C GLN A 114 15.12 -10.46 -1.42
N GLU A 115 13.94 -9.85 -1.55
CA GLU A 115 13.09 -9.53 -0.41
C GLU A 115 11.61 -9.73 -0.73
N ARG A 116 10.84 -9.97 0.33
CA ARG A 116 9.38 -10.10 0.31
C ARG A 116 8.82 -9.10 1.31
N ARG A 117 8.42 -7.94 0.83
CA ARG A 117 8.02 -6.80 1.65
C ARG A 117 6.52 -6.79 1.79
N LEU A 118 6.03 -6.76 3.02
CA LEU A 118 4.63 -6.51 3.29
C LEU A 118 4.45 -5.07 3.70
N HIS A 119 3.65 -4.36 2.93
CA HIS A 119 3.17 -3.02 3.24
C HIS A 119 1.84 -3.18 3.98
N VAL A 120 1.78 -2.67 5.21
CA VAL A 120 0.57 -2.69 6.03
C VAL A 120 0.18 -1.27 6.37
N CYS A 121 -1.07 -0.90 6.07
CA CYS A 121 -1.55 0.46 6.29
C CYS A 121 -3.03 0.51 6.68
N VAL A 122 -3.43 1.61 7.31
CA VAL A 122 -4.84 1.98 7.49
C VAL A 122 -5.28 2.82 6.29
N HIS A 123 -6.40 2.45 5.68
CA HIS A 123 -7.00 3.15 4.53
C HIS A 123 -8.43 3.56 4.88
N ASN A 124 -8.84 4.77 4.52
CA ASN A 124 -10.17 5.31 4.84
C ASN A 124 -11.15 5.28 3.63
N SER A 125 -10.92 4.34 2.71
CA SER A 125 -11.55 4.24 1.37
C SER A 125 -11.24 5.38 0.41
N TRP A 126 -10.61 6.47 0.86
CA TRP A 126 -10.18 7.55 -0.02
C TRP A 126 -8.67 7.48 -0.26
N CYS A 127 -7.89 7.39 0.81
CA CYS A 127 -6.43 7.29 0.75
C CYS A 127 -5.86 6.51 1.94
N TYR A 128 -4.55 6.29 1.91
CA TYR A 128 -3.82 5.86 3.10
C TYR A 128 -3.80 6.98 4.13
N VAL A 129 -4.22 6.66 5.35
CA VAL A 129 -4.30 7.62 6.47
C VAL A 129 -2.91 7.97 7.00
N GLN A 130 -1.95 7.07 6.81
CA GLN A 130 -0.54 7.24 7.16
C GLN A 130 0.35 6.58 6.11
N LYS A 131 1.66 6.85 6.16
CA LYS A 131 2.62 6.10 5.35
C LYS A 131 2.52 4.59 5.70
N PRO A 132 2.44 3.69 4.71
CA PRO A 132 2.43 2.25 4.97
C PRO A 132 3.67 1.81 5.74
N GLN A 133 3.48 0.92 6.72
CA GLN A 133 4.58 0.26 7.41
C GLN A 133 5.07 -0.89 6.54
N VAL A 134 6.37 -0.89 6.25
CA VAL A 134 7.00 -1.90 5.39
C VAL A 134 7.81 -2.84 6.27
N VAL A 135 7.52 -4.14 6.17
CA VAL A 135 8.22 -5.20 6.91
C VAL A 135 8.67 -6.29 5.95
N VAL A 136 9.82 -6.90 6.23
CA VAL A 136 10.33 -8.03 5.46
C VAL A 136 9.75 -9.33 6.02
N LEU A 137 9.13 -10.13 5.15
CA LEU A 137 8.64 -11.46 5.45
C LEU A 137 9.70 -12.52 5.13
N ILE A 138 9.68 -13.60 5.90
CA ILE A 138 10.61 -14.71 5.75
C ILE A 138 9.81 -15.98 5.42
N PRO A 139 10.24 -16.79 4.44
CA PRO A 139 9.68 -18.12 4.24
C PRO A 139 9.81 -18.96 5.51
N GLY A 140 8.69 -19.54 5.95
CA GLY A 140 8.66 -20.33 7.18
C GLY A 140 7.44 -21.25 7.24
N THR A 141 7.54 -22.27 8.09
CA THR A 141 6.45 -23.19 8.38
C THR A 141 5.78 -22.77 9.68
N VAL A 142 4.47 -22.53 9.64
CA VAL A 142 3.69 -22.34 10.86
C VAL A 142 3.30 -23.72 11.37
N GLN A 143 4.03 -24.25 12.36
CA GLN A 143 3.60 -25.46 13.05
C GLN A 143 2.32 -25.17 13.84
N ARG A 144 1.16 -25.57 13.30
CA ARG A 144 -0.07 -25.64 14.09
C ARG A 144 0.12 -26.75 15.12
N LYS A 145 0.12 -26.40 16.41
CA LYS A 145 -0.01 -27.35 17.52
C LYS A 145 -1.44 -27.93 17.52
N SER A 146 -1.76 -28.80 16.58
CA SER A 146 -3.00 -29.56 16.57
C SER A 146 -2.66 -31.04 16.53
N ALA A 147 -3.01 -31.75 17.59
CA ALA A 147 -2.79 -33.18 17.81
C ALA A 147 -3.70 -34.06 16.93
N SER A 148 -3.59 -33.94 15.62
CA SER A 148 -4.32 -34.76 14.65
C SER A 148 -3.36 -35.34 13.62
N PHE A 149 -3.37 -36.68 13.52
CA PHE A 149 -2.48 -37.52 12.72
C PHE A 149 -2.72 -37.45 11.20
N SER A 150 -2.92 -36.26 10.62
CA SER A 150 -2.85 -36.10 9.15
C SER A 150 -1.45 -35.65 8.74
N LYS A 151 -0.67 -36.57 8.14
CA LYS A 151 0.66 -36.33 7.56
C LYS A 151 0.57 -35.46 6.29
N SER A 152 0.01 -34.26 6.39
CA SER A 152 0.15 -33.26 5.31
C SER A 152 1.53 -32.61 5.43
N LEU A 153 2.25 -32.51 4.31
CA LEU A 153 3.53 -31.81 4.25
C LEU A 153 3.37 -30.38 4.80
N PRO A 154 4.33 -29.87 5.58
CA PRO A 154 4.29 -28.49 6.06
C PRO A 154 4.27 -27.56 4.85
N LYS A 155 3.17 -26.85 4.64
CA LYS A 155 3.08 -25.83 3.58
C LYS A 155 3.90 -24.62 4.01
N GLN A 156 4.89 -24.21 3.23
CA GLN A 156 5.61 -22.97 3.50
C GLN A 156 4.68 -21.77 3.31
N SER A 157 4.90 -20.76 4.12
CA SER A 157 4.16 -19.50 4.14
C SER A 157 5.14 -18.36 4.38
N LEU A 158 4.73 -17.14 4.06
CA LEU A 158 5.51 -15.96 4.41
C LEU A 158 5.10 -15.49 5.80
N VAL A 159 6.04 -15.52 6.72
CA VAL A 159 5.78 -15.27 8.14
C VAL A 159 6.41 -13.97 8.57
N LEU A 160 5.65 -13.18 9.33
CA LEU A 160 6.14 -12.03 10.05
C LEU A 160 6.63 -12.45 11.45
N ARG A 161 7.86 -12.09 11.80
CA ARG A 161 8.44 -12.39 13.12
C ARG A 161 8.23 -11.28 14.17
N SER A 162 7.88 -10.08 13.72
CA SER A 162 7.62 -8.93 14.58
C SER A 162 6.12 -8.66 14.70
N ARG A 163 5.76 -7.78 15.63
CA ARG A 163 4.40 -7.24 15.76
C ARG A 163 4.31 -5.92 15.00
N ILE A 164 3.21 -5.70 14.28
CA ILE A 164 2.90 -4.41 13.67
C ILE A 164 1.92 -3.67 14.55
N GLN A 165 2.16 -2.37 14.75
CA GLN A 165 1.28 -1.48 15.51
C GLN A 165 0.71 -0.41 14.58
N LEU A 166 -0.60 -0.43 14.35
CA LEU A 166 -1.33 0.59 13.58
C LEU A 166 -2.04 1.54 14.55
N LYS A 167 -1.77 2.85 14.47
CA LYS A 167 -2.29 3.83 15.44
C LYS A 167 -3.49 4.62 14.94
N GLU A 168 -3.65 4.72 13.63
CA GLU A 168 -4.64 5.59 12.98
C GLU A 168 -5.97 4.89 12.63
N LEU A 169 -6.27 3.75 13.26
CA LEU A 169 -7.52 3.04 12.97
C LEU A 169 -8.69 3.77 13.64
N VAL A 170 -9.78 3.99 12.91
CA VAL A 170 -11.00 4.62 13.44
C VAL A 170 -12.15 3.62 13.36
N LYS A 171 -13.08 3.66 14.34
CA LYS A 171 -14.33 2.89 14.27
C LYS A 171 -15.29 3.53 13.26
N HIS A 172 -15.03 3.29 11.98
CA HIS A 172 -15.80 3.81 10.86
C HIS A 172 -15.86 2.75 9.74
N GLN A 173 -17.01 2.60 9.09
CA GLN A 173 -17.23 1.54 8.10
C GLN A 173 -16.32 1.61 6.87
N MET A 174 -15.83 2.81 6.53
CA MET A 174 -14.91 3.03 5.41
C MET A 174 -13.43 2.81 5.80
N TYR A 175 -13.14 2.51 7.07
CA TYR A 175 -11.77 2.23 7.49
C TYR A 175 -11.46 0.75 7.35
N GLY A 176 -10.29 0.44 6.78
CA GLY A 176 -9.80 -0.91 6.62
C GLY A 176 -8.28 -0.98 6.79
N ILE A 177 -7.79 -2.18 7.09
CA ILE A 177 -6.37 -2.49 7.05
C ILE A 177 -6.06 -3.08 5.67
N VAL A 178 -5.13 -2.45 4.96
CA VAL A 178 -4.69 -2.89 3.63
C VAL A 178 -3.35 -3.60 3.76
N PHE A 179 -3.24 -4.76 3.09
CA PHE A 179 -2.03 -5.56 2.98
C PHE A 179 -1.59 -5.58 1.52
N HIS A 180 -0.36 -5.15 1.25
CA HIS A 180 0.23 -5.19 -0.09
C HIS A 180 1.57 -5.93 -0.04
N LEU A 181 1.65 -7.04 -0.78
CA LEU A 181 2.85 -7.86 -0.86
C LEU A 181 3.68 -7.42 -2.08
N GLU A 182 4.88 -6.94 -1.82
CA GLU A 182 5.86 -6.50 -2.81
C GLU A 182 7.04 -7.49 -2.84
N TYR A 183 7.48 -7.87 -4.04
CA TYR A 183 8.68 -8.67 -4.25
C TYR A 183 9.79 -7.78 -4.82
N VAL A 184 10.97 -7.84 -4.20
CA VAL A 184 12.17 -7.16 -4.69
C VAL A 184 13.07 -8.19 -5.34
N PHE A 185 13.50 -7.90 -6.56
CA PHE A 185 14.31 -8.80 -7.37
C PHE A 185 15.67 -8.19 -7.69
N SER A 186 16.65 -9.04 -7.99
CA SER A 186 17.90 -8.63 -8.61
C SER A 186 18.35 -9.64 -9.66
N SER A 187 19.21 -9.23 -10.58
CA SER A 187 19.94 -10.13 -11.48
C SER A 187 21.42 -9.81 -11.39
N SER A 188 22.26 -10.85 -11.41
CA SER A 188 23.71 -10.67 -11.47
C SER A 188 24.10 -10.29 -12.89
N THR A 189 24.39 -9.03 -13.18
CA THR A 189 25.00 -8.67 -14.46
C THR A 189 26.41 -9.28 -14.48
N GLY A 190 26.68 -10.20 -15.39
CA GLY A 190 28.02 -10.75 -15.57
C GLY A 190 28.96 -9.69 -16.17
N ALA A 191 29.50 -8.81 -15.32
CA ALA A 191 30.69 -8.00 -15.57
C ALA A 191 31.14 -7.31 -14.26
N ASP A 192 32.33 -7.71 -13.81
CA ASP A 192 33.27 -7.04 -12.92
C ASP A 192 32.96 -6.82 -11.43
N GLY A 193 33.75 -7.52 -10.62
CA GLY A 193 33.94 -7.27 -9.21
C GLY A 193 34.37 -5.83 -8.95
N LYS A 194 33.47 -5.05 -8.37
CA LYS A 194 33.85 -3.95 -7.49
C LYS A 194 32.95 -4.00 -6.26
N CYS A 195 33.50 -4.55 -5.18
CA CYS A 195 32.94 -4.49 -3.85
C CYS A 195 32.59 -3.02 -3.55
N TRP A 196 31.30 -2.70 -3.40
CA TRP A 196 30.90 -1.43 -2.81
C TRP A 196 31.01 -1.60 -1.31
N SER A 197 32.12 -1.13 -0.75
CA SER A 197 32.26 -0.95 0.69
C SER A 197 31.20 0.04 1.16
N CYS A 198 30.39 -0.41 2.11
CA CYS A 198 29.42 0.43 2.80
C CYS A 198 30.18 1.39 3.74
N SER A 199 30.29 2.65 3.35
CA SER A 199 30.78 3.71 4.24
C SER A 199 29.68 4.08 5.23
N GLN A 200 29.95 3.89 6.52
CA GLN A 200 29.11 4.36 7.61
C GLN A 200 29.05 5.90 7.64
N PRO A 201 27.91 6.52 8.00
CA PRO A 201 27.86 7.96 8.21
C PRO A 201 28.53 8.33 9.54
N GLN A 202 29.53 9.22 9.47
CA GLN A 202 30.04 9.94 10.63
C GLN A 202 28.98 10.92 11.14
N LYS A 203 28.76 10.91 12.46
CA LYS A 203 28.05 11.97 13.18
C LYS A 203 28.84 13.27 13.11
N VAL A 204 28.15 14.36 12.80
CA VAL A 204 28.43 15.69 13.35
C VAL A 204 27.13 16.19 13.97
#